data_AF-A0A2R6NQE5-F1
#
_entry.id   AF-A0A2R6NQE5-F1
#
_cell.length_a   1.000
_cell.length_b   1.000
_cell.length_c   1.000
_cell.angle_alpha   90.00
_cell.angle_beta   90.00
_cell.angle_gamma   90.00
#
_symmetry.space_group_name_H-M   'P 1'
#
loop_
_entity.id
_entity.type
_entity.pdbx_description
1 polymer ?
#
loop_
_entity_poly.entity_id
_entity_poly.type
_entity_poly.pdbx_seq_one_letter_code
_entity_poly.pdbx_strand_id
1 'polypeptide(L)'
;MADLIRSAKSENDWSKVEPTAYNIQIVERSLLQAFFNTEQMPLLPVELGDFRTTDNRDDAADDDTYRLLRHLDIAHSPKAGQEAATNVFAQKLLETVRGYSAGRRILMILHVLSLFICGSAHSTVTQTDVCIIQDTSDIILLVQEDKQLDGGICAGDRSISA
;
A
#
# COMPACT_ATOMS: atom_id res chain seq x y z
N MET A 1 12.16 24.27 30.96
CA MET A 1 11.93 23.05 30.14
C MET A 1 10.96 23.33 28.97
N ALA A 2 10.89 24.56 28.47
CA ALA A 2 9.93 24.97 27.43
C ALA A 2 10.51 24.97 26.00
N ASP A 3 11.84 24.77 25.86
CA ASP A 3 12.56 25.00 24.58
C ASP A 3 13.01 23.71 23.87
N LEU A 4 12.47 22.55 24.25
CA LEU A 4 12.74 21.33 23.50
C LEU A 4 11.85 21.31 22.25
N ILE A 5 12.43 21.61 21.08
CA ILE A 5 11.75 21.47 19.80
C ILE A 5 11.43 19.99 19.62
N ARG A 6 10.14 19.63 19.75
CA ARG A 6 9.64 18.29 19.46
C ARG A 6 9.31 18.23 17.97
N SER A 7 10.17 17.63 17.18
CA SER A 7 9.89 17.28 15.79
C SER A 7 9.85 15.77 15.64
N ALA A 8 9.02 15.28 14.72
CA ALA A 8 9.13 13.88 14.31
C ALA A 8 10.46 13.65 13.59
N LYS A 9 11.04 12.47 13.83
CA LYS A 9 12.24 12.02 13.17
C LYS A 9 11.90 11.64 11.71
N SER A 10 12.69 12.10 10.75
CA SER A 10 12.52 11.76 9.33
C SER A 10 12.63 10.25 9.13
N GLU A 11 11.86 9.68 8.19
CA GLU A 11 11.91 8.25 7.85
C GLU A 11 13.34 7.77 7.58
N ASN A 12 14.11 8.53 6.79
CA ASN A 12 15.49 8.22 6.44
C ASN A 12 16.44 8.21 7.65
N ASP A 13 16.05 8.82 8.77
CA ASP A 13 16.86 8.84 9.98
C ASP A 13 16.50 7.68 10.93
N TRP A 14 15.44 6.92 10.66
CA TRP A 14 15.11 5.71 11.44
C TRP A 14 16.10 4.59 11.07
N SER A 15 16.72 4.01 12.09
CA SER A 15 17.57 2.83 11.96
C SER A 15 16.97 1.63 12.70
N LYS A 16 17.68 0.50 12.65
CA LYS A 16 17.29 -0.73 13.36
C LYS A 16 17.41 -0.61 14.88
N VAL A 17 18.07 0.43 15.39
CA VAL A 17 18.34 0.63 16.83
C VAL A 17 17.14 1.26 17.55
N GLU A 18 16.39 2.10 16.86
CA GLU A 18 15.29 2.89 17.40
C GLU A 18 14.15 2.01 17.89
N PRO A 19 13.69 0.96 17.18
CA PRO A 19 12.68 0.06 17.71
C PRO A 19 13.08 -0.48 19.09
N THR A 20 14.32 -0.92 19.26
CA THR A 20 14.83 -1.38 20.56
C THR A 20 14.88 -0.25 21.59
N ALA A 21 15.36 0.94 21.21
CA ALA A 21 15.46 2.10 22.11
C ALA A 21 14.08 2.59 22.62
N TYR A 22 13.04 2.47 21.78
CA TYR A 22 11.66 2.79 22.12
C TYR A 22 10.86 1.58 22.65
N ASN A 23 11.52 0.44 22.89
CA ASN A 23 10.89 -0.80 23.33
C ASN A 23 9.74 -1.27 22.40
N ILE A 24 9.87 -0.99 21.10
CA ILE A 24 9.01 -1.46 20.02
C ILE A 24 9.56 -2.81 19.55
N GLN A 25 8.74 -3.85 19.65
CA GLN A 25 9.09 -5.20 19.20
C GLN A 25 8.34 -5.51 17.91
N ILE A 26 9.07 -5.76 16.82
CA ILE A 26 8.51 -6.26 15.57
C ILE A 26 8.46 -7.78 15.68
N VAL A 27 7.26 -8.35 15.65
CA VAL A 27 7.06 -9.79 15.80
C VAL A 27 6.27 -10.31 14.62
N GLU A 28 6.83 -11.29 13.92
CA GLU A 28 6.10 -12.01 12.89
C GLU A 28 4.95 -12.81 13.51
N ARG A 29 3.77 -12.69 12.91
CA ARG A 29 2.55 -13.36 13.36
C ARG A 29 1.84 -13.98 12.16
N SER A 30 1.16 -15.08 12.40
CA SER A 30 0.31 -15.71 11.38
C SER A 30 -0.80 -14.74 10.96
N LEU A 31 -0.80 -14.32 9.70
CA LEU A 31 -1.69 -13.30 9.15
C LEU A 31 -3.17 -13.56 9.48
N LEU A 32 -3.66 -14.77 9.22
CA LEU A 32 -5.09 -15.10 9.36
C LEU A 32 -5.57 -15.00 10.82
N GLN A 33 -4.93 -15.75 11.72
CA GLN A 33 -5.38 -15.79 13.11
C GLN A 33 -5.07 -14.50 13.88
N ALA A 34 -3.89 -13.92 13.68
CA ALA A 34 -3.44 -12.81 14.52
C ALA A 34 -3.96 -11.45 14.03
N PHE A 35 -4.19 -11.28 12.73
CA PHE A 35 -4.63 -10.00 12.17
C PHE A 35 -6.11 -10.01 11.82
N PHE A 36 -6.59 -11.03 11.10
CA PHE A 36 -8.00 -11.12 10.69
C PHE A 36 -8.88 -11.81 11.73
N ASN A 37 -8.30 -12.46 12.73
CA ASN A 37 -9.01 -13.28 13.70
C ASN A 37 -9.86 -14.38 13.03
N THR A 38 -9.33 -14.97 11.95
CA THR A 38 -9.99 -16.06 11.22
C THR A 38 -9.04 -17.23 11.02
N GLU A 39 -9.58 -18.45 10.99
CA GLU A 39 -8.81 -19.66 10.61
C GLU A 39 -8.76 -19.85 9.09
N GLN A 40 -9.69 -19.24 8.37
CA GLN A 40 -9.83 -19.38 6.91
C GLN A 40 -9.85 -18.00 6.26
N MET A 41 -9.17 -17.91 5.10
CA MET A 41 -9.20 -16.72 4.27
C MET A 41 -10.57 -16.60 3.60
N PRO A 42 -11.16 -15.41 3.48
CA PRO A 42 -12.40 -15.23 2.74
C PRO A 42 -12.21 -15.69 1.29
N LEU A 43 -13.29 -16.23 0.71
CA LEU A 43 -13.32 -16.54 -0.71
C LEU A 43 -13.12 -15.24 -1.51
N LEU A 44 -12.39 -15.36 -2.62
CA LEU A 44 -12.22 -14.24 -3.53
C LEU A 44 -13.58 -13.80 -4.10
N PRO A 45 -13.78 -12.49 -4.29
CA PRO A 45 -14.96 -11.98 -4.99
C PRO A 45 -15.11 -12.63 -6.37
N VAL A 46 -16.35 -12.93 -6.76
CA VAL A 46 -16.66 -13.59 -8.05
C VAL A 46 -16.17 -12.75 -9.23
N GLU A 47 -16.17 -11.43 -9.06
CA GLU A 47 -15.71 -10.44 -10.05
C GLU A 47 -14.23 -10.58 -10.39
N LEU A 48 -13.43 -11.23 -9.54
CA LEU A 48 -12.02 -11.49 -9.79
C LEU A 48 -11.75 -12.94 -10.25
N GLY A 49 -12.78 -13.74 -10.48
CA GLY A 49 -12.64 -15.16 -10.86
C GLY A 49 -11.86 -15.34 -12.16
N ASP A 50 -12.27 -14.62 -13.20
CA ASP A 50 -11.63 -14.69 -14.52
C ASP A 50 -10.24 -14.05 -14.51
N PHE A 51 -10.10 -12.88 -13.87
CA PHE A 51 -8.79 -12.24 -13.64
C PHE A 51 -7.79 -13.15 -12.93
N ARG A 52 -8.22 -13.96 -11.96
CA ARG A 52 -7.36 -14.88 -11.22
C ARG A 52 -6.86 -16.05 -12.06
N THR A 53 -7.70 -16.55 -12.96
CA THR A 53 -7.46 -17.81 -13.68
C THR A 53 -6.90 -17.60 -15.08
N THR A 54 -6.97 -16.37 -15.59
CA THR A 54 -6.49 -16.00 -16.91
C THR A 54 -5.03 -15.53 -16.82
N ASP A 55 -4.11 -16.36 -17.31
CA ASP A 55 -2.67 -16.06 -17.28
C ASP A 55 -2.26 -15.00 -18.32
N ASN A 56 -2.91 -15.00 -19.49
CA ASN A 56 -2.64 -14.05 -20.58
C ASN A 56 -3.87 -13.21 -20.88
N ARG A 57 -3.70 -11.87 -20.90
CA ARG A 57 -4.78 -10.94 -21.24
C ARG A 57 -5.48 -11.25 -22.56
N ASP A 58 -4.78 -11.81 -23.55
CA ASP A 58 -5.36 -12.11 -24.87
C ASP A 58 -6.40 -13.25 -24.81
N ASP A 59 -6.39 -14.04 -23.73
CA ASP A 59 -7.35 -15.12 -23.45
C ASP A 59 -8.52 -14.67 -22.56
N ALA A 60 -8.60 -13.37 -22.23
CA ALA A 60 -9.65 -12.83 -21.36
C ALA A 60 -11.05 -13.04 -21.96
N ALA A 61 -11.99 -13.49 -21.11
CA ALA A 61 -13.37 -13.74 -21.50
C ALA A 61 -14.17 -12.46 -21.80
N ASP A 62 -13.74 -11.33 -21.22
CA ASP A 62 -14.41 -10.03 -21.32
C ASP A 62 -13.41 -8.86 -21.32
N ASP A 63 -13.90 -7.70 -21.78
CA ASP A 63 -13.12 -6.47 -21.90
C ASP A 63 -12.61 -5.94 -20.55
N ASP A 64 -13.35 -6.14 -19.45
CA ASP A 64 -12.96 -5.62 -18.14
C ASP A 64 -11.82 -6.46 -17.56
N THR A 65 -11.88 -7.78 -17.68
CA THR A 65 -10.78 -8.70 -17.36
C THR A 65 -9.55 -8.40 -18.21
N TYR A 66 -9.71 -8.19 -19.53
CA TYR A 66 -8.62 -7.79 -20.42
C TYR A 66 -7.95 -6.49 -19.94
N ARG A 67 -8.74 -5.45 -19.62
CA ARG A 67 -8.23 -4.16 -19.17
C ARG A 67 -7.51 -4.27 -17.84
N LEU A 68 -8.04 -5.04 -16.89
CA LEU A 68 -7.42 -5.21 -15.58
C LEU A 68 -6.07 -5.94 -15.69
N LEU A 69 -5.99 -7.01 -16.48
CA LEU A 69 -4.71 -7.69 -16.79
C LEU A 69 -3.74 -6.76 -17.50
N ARG A 70 -4.23 -5.93 -18.44
CA ARG A 70 -3.37 -4.95 -19.12
C ARG A 70 -2.83 -3.88 -18.16
N HIS A 71 -3.62 -3.45 -17.17
CA HIS A 71 -3.13 -2.54 -16.13
C HIS A 71 -2.07 -3.21 -15.24
N LEU A 72 -2.25 -4.49 -14.93
CA LEU A 72 -1.25 -5.29 -14.20
C LEU A 72 0.08 -5.38 -14.98
N ASP A 73 0.03 -5.64 -16.28
CA ASP A 73 1.24 -5.70 -17.13
C ASP A 73 2.03 -4.38 -17.13
N ILE A 74 1.30 -3.26 -17.19
CA ILE A 74 1.88 -1.91 -17.15
C ILE A 74 2.48 -1.63 -15.76
N ALA A 75 1.82 -2.06 -14.68
CA ALA A 75 2.33 -1.93 -13.32
C ALA A 75 3.59 -2.79 -13.08
N HIS A 76 3.68 -3.98 -13.67
CA HIS A 76 4.88 -4.82 -13.59
C HIS A 76 6.08 -4.29 -14.36
N SER A 77 5.85 -3.50 -15.42
CA SER A 77 6.91 -3.00 -16.29
C SER A 77 6.64 -1.55 -16.74
N PRO A 78 6.61 -0.58 -15.80
CA PRO A 78 6.28 0.79 -16.12
C PRO A 78 7.34 1.39 -17.05
N LYS A 79 6.88 2.10 -18.08
CA LYS A 79 7.75 2.88 -18.97
C LYS A 79 7.97 4.28 -18.39
N ALA A 80 8.97 5.01 -18.91
CA ALA A 80 9.16 6.41 -18.57
C ALA A 80 7.86 7.21 -18.80
N GLY A 81 7.43 8.00 -17.80
CA GLY A 81 6.15 8.70 -17.81
C GLY A 81 4.95 7.88 -17.29
N GLN A 82 5.19 6.67 -16.77
CA GLN A 82 4.18 5.80 -16.16
C GLN A 82 4.46 5.55 -14.68
N GLU A 83 4.95 6.56 -13.97
CA GLU A 83 5.34 6.47 -12.56
C GLU A 83 4.16 6.11 -11.64
N ALA A 84 2.92 6.43 -12.06
CA ALA A 84 1.70 6.10 -11.32
C ALA A 84 1.05 4.77 -11.76
N ALA A 85 1.74 3.93 -12.54
CA ALA A 85 1.18 2.68 -13.07
C ALA A 85 0.65 1.74 -11.97
N THR A 86 1.42 1.56 -10.89
CA THR A 86 1.03 0.77 -9.72
C THR A 86 -0.24 1.33 -9.08
N ASN A 87 -0.30 2.65 -8.89
CA ASN A 87 -1.44 3.33 -8.27
C ASN A 87 -2.71 3.20 -9.12
N VAL A 88 -2.59 3.34 -10.44
CA VAL A 88 -3.69 3.16 -11.39
C VAL A 88 -4.18 1.72 -11.38
N PHE A 89 -3.28 0.74 -11.38
CA PHE A 89 -3.66 -0.67 -11.27
C PHE A 89 -4.39 -0.95 -9.95
N ALA A 90 -3.85 -0.49 -8.82
CA ALA A 90 -4.45 -0.68 -7.50
C ALA A 90 -5.85 -0.02 -7.41
N GLN A 91 -6.01 1.19 -7.95
CA GLN A 91 -7.33 1.81 -8.07
C GLN A 91 -8.29 0.93 -8.88
N LYS A 92 -7.88 0.47 -10.06
CA LYS A 92 -8.74 -0.33 -10.94
C LYS A 92 -9.15 -1.65 -10.29
N LEU A 93 -8.21 -2.32 -9.61
CA LEU A 93 -8.49 -3.54 -8.86
C LEU A 93 -9.55 -3.32 -7.77
N LEU A 94 -9.43 -2.23 -7.01
CA LEU A 94 -10.39 -1.88 -5.96
C LEU A 94 -11.74 -1.44 -6.54
N GLU A 95 -11.76 -0.78 -7.71
CA GLU A 95 -13.01 -0.44 -8.41
C GLU A 95 -13.77 -1.68 -8.88
N THR A 96 -13.05 -2.70 -9.40
CA THR A 96 -13.64 -3.97 -9.87
C THR A 96 -14.35 -4.72 -8.76
N VAL A 97 -13.80 -4.70 -7.54
CA VAL A 97 -14.41 -5.35 -6.38
C VAL A 97 -15.50 -4.46 -5.80
N ARG A 98 -16.77 -4.81 -6.05
CA ARG A 98 -17.96 -4.03 -5.65
C ARG A 98 -17.96 -3.55 -4.20
N GLY A 99 -17.36 -4.31 -3.27
CA GLY A 99 -17.31 -3.95 -1.86
C GLY A 99 -16.53 -2.67 -1.54
N TYR A 100 -15.55 -2.30 -2.35
CA TYR A 100 -14.67 -1.14 -2.08
C TYR A 100 -15.19 0.16 -2.69
N SER A 101 -15.90 0.08 -3.82
CA SER A 101 -16.55 1.21 -4.49
C SER A 101 -18.04 1.38 -4.13
N ALA A 102 -18.60 0.52 -3.26
CA ALA A 102 -20.00 0.61 -2.86
C ALA A 102 -20.31 1.83 -1.95
N GLY A 103 -21.50 2.41 -2.15
CA GLY A 103 -22.06 3.45 -1.28
C GLY A 103 -21.48 4.83 -1.55
N ARG A 104 -21.22 5.60 -0.48
CA ARG A 104 -20.64 6.96 -0.54
C ARG A 104 -19.11 6.92 -0.41
N ARG A 105 -18.48 5.95 -1.09
CA ARG A 105 -17.04 5.74 -1.07
C ARG A 105 -16.43 6.27 -2.36
N ILE A 106 -15.32 6.98 -2.22
CA ILE A 106 -14.57 7.55 -3.33
C ILE A 106 -13.15 7.00 -3.26
N LEU A 107 -12.70 6.40 -4.36
CA LEU A 107 -11.30 6.06 -4.53
C LEU A 107 -10.55 7.28 -5.03
N MET A 108 -9.42 7.59 -4.40
CA MET A 108 -8.54 8.66 -4.82
C MET A 108 -7.11 8.15 -4.95
N ILE A 109 -6.43 8.63 -5.99
CA ILE A 109 -5.00 8.47 -6.19
C ILE A 109 -4.31 9.75 -5.74
N LEU A 110 -3.13 9.65 -5.11
CA LEU A 110 -2.29 10.81 -4.79
C LEU A 110 -2.99 11.84 -3.89
N HIS A 111 -3.91 11.38 -3.03
CA HIS A 111 -4.65 12.25 -2.12
C HIS A 111 -3.75 12.79 -1.02
N VAL A 112 -3.88 14.08 -0.76
CA VAL A 112 -3.04 14.84 0.16
C VAL A 112 -3.65 14.85 1.55
N LEU A 113 -2.94 14.31 2.52
CA LEU A 113 -3.34 14.26 3.93
C LEU A 113 -2.58 15.30 4.75
N SER A 114 -3.34 16.07 5.51
CA SER A 114 -2.81 16.98 6.52
C SER A 114 -2.67 16.25 7.85
N LEU A 115 -1.43 16.08 8.31
CA LEU A 115 -1.10 15.43 9.58
C LEU A 115 -0.70 16.47 10.62
N PHE A 116 -1.28 16.34 11.80
CA PHE A 116 -0.89 17.10 12.98
C PHE A 116 0.10 16.27 13.79
N ILE A 117 1.39 16.60 13.69
CA ILE A 117 2.48 15.84 14.32
C ILE A 117 3.18 16.73 15.34
N CYS A 118 3.40 16.20 16.56
CA CYS A 118 4.16 16.83 17.63
C CYS A 118 3.75 18.28 18.00
N GLY A 119 2.50 18.69 17.72
CA GLY A 119 2.04 20.04 18.04
C GLY A 119 2.52 21.12 17.06
N SER A 120 3.08 20.76 15.90
CA SER A 120 3.51 21.74 14.91
C SER A 120 2.30 22.46 14.30
N ALA A 121 2.31 23.80 14.36
CA ALA A 121 1.29 24.63 13.71
C ALA A 121 1.32 24.52 12.17
N HIS A 122 2.43 24.02 11.61
CA HIS A 122 2.50 23.61 10.22
C HIS A 122 1.90 22.22 10.10
N SER A 123 0.77 22.13 9.38
CA SER A 123 0.24 20.84 8.90
C SER A 123 1.35 20.16 8.10
N THR A 124 1.83 19.02 8.60
CA THR A 124 2.76 18.20 7.81
C THR A 124 1.92 17.52 6.75
N VAL A 125 2.24 17.78 5.49
CA VAL A 125 1.46 17.26 4.37
C VAL A 125 2.11 15.98 3.88
N THR A 126 1.35 14.89 3.83
CA THR A 126 1.76 13.64 3.19
C THR A 126 0.85 13.32 2.01
N GLN A 127 1.34 12.51 1.07
CA GLN A 127 0.58 12.09 -0.10
C GLN A 127 0.43 10.58 -0.10
N THR A 128 -0.81 10.13 -0.24
CA THR A 128 -1.19 8.71 -0.31
C THR A 128 -1.03 8.19 -1.72
N ASP A 129 -0.78 6.89 -1.90
CA ASP A 129 -0.73 6.33 -3.26
C ASP A 129 -2.14 6.06 -3.79
N VAL A 130 -2.93 5.25 -3.05
CA VAL A 130 -4.37 5.09 -3.27
C VAL A 130 -5.09 5.11 -1.93
N CYS A 131 -6.21 5.81 -1.83
CA CYS A 131 -7.05 5.77 -0.63
C CYS A 131 -8.53 5.65 -0.97
N ILE A 132 -9.29 5.07 -0.04
CA ILE A 132 -10.75 5.05 -0.07
C ILE A 132 -11.24 5.97 1.02
N ILE A 133 -11.97 7.00 0.63
CA ILE A 133 -12.61 7.94 1.56
C ILE A 133 -14.11 7.70 1.56
N GLN A 134 -14.70 7.68 2.74
CA GLN A 134 -16.13 7.75 2.94
C GLN A 134 -16.50 9.10 3.53
N ASP A 135 -17.57 9.69 2.99
CA ASP A 135 -18.03 11.04 3.34
C ASP A 135 -16.88 12.08 3.19
N THR A 136 -16.79 13.11 4.04
CA THR A 136 -15.87 14.24 3.80
C THR A 136 -14.42 14.02 4.21
N SER A 137 -14.12 13.06 5.09
CA SER A 137 -12.77 12.92 5.65
C SER A 137 -12.38 11.53 6.14
N ASP A 138 -13.29 10.54 6.14
CA ASP A 138 -13.01 9.26 6.80
C ASP A 138 -12.29 8.32 5.83
N ILE A 139 -10.98 8.15 6.05
CA ILE A 139 -10.16 7.21 5.29
C ILE A 139 -10.42 5.80 5.83
N ILE A 140 -10.99 4.94 4.98
CA ILE A 140 -11.30 3.55 5.33
C ILE A 140 -10.14 2.63 4.98
N LEU A 141 -9.51 2.90 3.84
CA LEU A 141 -8.42 2.11 3.33
C LEU A 141 -7.36 3.04 2.76
N LEU A 142 -6.12 2.78 3.13
CA LEU A 142 -4.94 3.38 2.55
C LEU A 142 -4.11 2.26 1.94
N VAL A 143 -3.76 2.43 0.67
CA VAL A 143 -2.77 1.62 -0.02
C VAL A 143 -1.56 2.52 -0.24
N GLN A 144 -0.41 2.03 0.18
CA GLN A 144 0.87 2.67 0.00
C GLN A 144 1.75 1.69 -0.78
N GLU A 145 2.32 2.16 -1.88
CA GLU A 145 3.32 1.40 -2.63
C GLU A 145 4.55 1.24 -1.74
N ASP A 146 5.18 0.06 -1.78
CA ASP A 146 6.49 -0.15 -1.17
C ASP A 146 7.53 0.63 -1.97
N LYS A 147 7.63 1.93 -1.66
CA LYS A 147 8.71 2.80 -2.13
C LYS A 147 9.91 2.43 -1.29
N GLN A 148 10.52 1.28 -1.59
CA GLN A 148 11.74 0.89 -0.90
C GLN A 148 12.70 2.07 -0.92
N LEU A 149 13.17 2.40 0.27
CA LEU A 149 14.28 3.30 0.48
C LEU A 149 15.44 2.74 -0.33
N ASP A 150 15.64 3.25 -1.55
CA ASP A 150 16.72 2.85 -2.41
C ASP A 150 18.03 3.38 -1.78
N GLY A 151 18.53 2.58 -0.86
CA GLY A 151 19.53 2.89 0.15
C GLY A 151 19.99 1.58 0.80
N GLY A 152 20.35 0.62 -0.05
CA GLY A 152 21.10 -0.61 0.20
C GLY A 152 21.12 -1.15 1.63
N ILE A 153 20.32 -2.18 1.90
CA ILE A 153 20.59 -3.13 2.98
C ILE A 153 20.32 -4.55 2.49
N CYS A 154 21.41 -5.33 2.44
CA CYS A 154 21.50 -6.80 2.33
C CYS A 154 21.49 -7.44 0.93
N ALA A 155 22.46 -7.08 0.09
CA ALA A 155 23.14 -8.12 -0.69
C ALA A 155 23.83 -9.08 0.29
N GLY A 156 23.55 -10.37 0.15
CA GLY A 156 23.87 -11.38 1.15
C GLY A 156 25.36 -11.60 1.37
N ASP A 157 25.77 -11.62 2.64
CA ASP A 157 26.98 -12.32 3.05
C ASP A 157 26.59 -13.77 3.37
N ARG A 158 26.49 -14.60 2.32
CA ARG A 158 26.61 -16.05 2.46
C ARG A 158 28.09 -16.40 2.39
N SER A 159 28.78 -16.18 3.50
CA SER A 159 30.06 -16.84 3.75
C SER A 159 29.80 -18.31 4.07
N ILE A 160 29.84 -19.14 3.02
CA ILE A 160 29.90 -20.60 3.12
C ILE A 160 31.38 -20.92 3.35
N SER A 161 31.77 -21.28 4.58
CA SER A 161 33.06 -21.91 4.83
C SER A 161 32.90 -23.42 4.66
N ALA A 162 33.71 -23.99 3.77
CA ALA A 162 33.96 -25.41 3.66
C ALA A 162 34.87 -25.90 4.80
#